data_AF-A0A3N1CVT7-F1
#
_entry.id   AF-A0A3N1CVT7-F1
#
_cell.length_a   1.000
_cell.length_b   1.000
_cell.length_c   1.000
_cell.angle_alpha   90.00
_cell.angle_beta   90.00
_cell.angle_gamma   90.00
#
_symmetry.space_group_name_H-M   'P 1'
#
loop_
_entity.id
_entity.type
_entity.pdbx_description
1 polymer ?
#
loop_
_entity_poly.entity_id
_entity_poly.type
_entity_poly.pdbx_seq_one_letter_code
_entity_poly.pdbx_strand_id
1 'polypeptide(L)'
;MAIVETERSPRTLRFPGATGNTLVGDLWGPEDGPLVVLLHGGGQTRHSWRRAGAALAAEGVRALALDARGHGDSEWVADGDYRGVSMVEDVERVLQTVPGRPVVVGASMGGLTGLMLADRLGAEGAAGLVLVDIVPGFDNAGGERVVAFMSSSPDGFASLEEAADAVSAYLPHQERPKSANGLRRNLRQRENGRWYWHWDPAFLTPHDGDIQSYQRYVADMDRAARDLTVPLAVIRGALSDVVGEEALARFREIAPQAEVVELSDAGHTAAGSDNYTFTQAVVALATRMLG
;
A
#
# COMPACT_ATOMS: atom_id res chain seq x y z
N MET A 1 28.14 21.33 8.60
CA MET A 1 27.49 20.55 9.68
C MET A 1 26.93 19.31 9.02
N ALA A 2 27.56 18.16 9.24
CA ALA A 2 27.19 16.90 8.59
C ALA A 2 25.90 16.38 9.22
N ILE A 3 24.76 16.60 8.56
CA ILE A 3 23.54 15.85 8.87
C ILE A 3 23.82 14.42 8.43
N VAL A 4 23.74 13.50 9.39
CA VAL A 4 24.35 12.17 9.35
C VAL A 4 23.70 11.33 8.24
N GLU A 5 24.52 10.74 7.38
CA GLU A 5 24.13 9.88 6.26
C GLU A 5 23.32 8.64 6.71
N THR A 6 23.33 8.33 8.01
CA THR A 6 22.62 7.21 8.65
C THR A 6 21.10 7.40 8.75
N GLU A 7 20.56 8.62 8.68
CA GLU A 7 19.12 8.85 8.85
C GLU A 7 18.31 8.59 7.57
N ARG A 8 18.96 8.52 6.40
CA ARG A 8 18.28 8.35 5.09
C ARG A 8 18.14 6.91 4.63
N SER A 9 18.94 5.99 5.17
CA SER A 9 18.87 4.57 4.84
C SER A 9 18.01 3.84 5.87
N PRO A 10 17.07 2.97 5.46
CA PRO A 10 16.23 2.29 6.42
C PRO A 10 17.00 1.23 7.20
N ARG A 11 16.52 0.95 8.42
CA ARG A 11 16.77 -0.33 9.09
C ARG A 11 15.68 -1.31 8.65
N THR A 12 16.07 -2.41 8.00
CA THR A 12 15.13 -3.50 7.72
C THR A 12 14.92 -4.34 8.98
N LEU A 13 13.66 -4.53 9.36
CA LEU A 13 13.22 -5.21 10.57
C LEU A 13 12.28 -6.38 10.22
N ARG A 14 12.20 -7.35 11.13
CA ARG A 14 11.29 -8.48 11.05
C ARG A 14 10.30 -8.41 12.22
N PHE A 15 9.04 -8.63 11.94
CA PHE A 15 7.94 -8.54 12.90
C PHE A 15 7.12 -9.83 12.90
N PRO A 16 6.54 -10.22 14.04
CA PRO A 16 5.55 -11.28 14.05
C PRO A 16 4.24 -10.78 13.41
N GLY A 17 3.69 -11.55 12.48
CA GLY A 17 2.32 -11.42 12.00
C GLY A 17 1.32 -12.12 12.91
N ALA A 18 0.04 -11.98 12.60
CA ALA A 18 -1.07 -12.46 13.44
C ALA A 18 -1.14 -13.99 13.53
N THR A 19 -0.72 -14.70 12.47
CA THR A 19 -0.73 -16.18 12.43
C THR A 19 0.66 -16.78 12.74
N GLY A 20 1.60 -15.97 13.22
CA GLY A 20 2.98 -16.38 13.51
C GLY A 20 3.90 -16.37 12.29
N ASN A 21 3.41 -15.94 11.12
CA ASN A 21 4.23 -15.63 9.95
C ASN A 21 5.15 -14.44 10.24
N THR A 22 6.28 -14.35 9.54
CA THR A 22 7.17 -13.18 9.63
C THR A 22 6.79 -12.12 8.61
N LEU A 23 6.63 -10.88 9.08
CA LEU A 23 6.51 -9.70 8.23
C LEU A 23 7.84 -8.93 8.19
N VAL A 24 8.14 -8.30 7.06
CA VAL A 24 9.35 -7.50 6.87
C VAL A 24 8.99 -6.04 6.65
N GLY A 25 9.72 -5.13 7.29
CA GLY A 25 9.53 -3.70 7.12
C GLY A 25 10.83 -2.92 7.07
N ASP A 26 10.80 -1.77 6.43
CA ASP A 26 11.89 -0.79 6.42
C ASP A 26 11.49 0.39 7.34
N LEU A 27 12.34 0.71 8.31
CA LEU A 27 12.13 1.77 9.29
C LEU A 27 13.16 2.90 9.09
N TRP A 28 12.67 4.12 8.87
CA TRP A 28 13.46 5.35 8.78
C TRP A 28 13.16 6.30 9.95
N GLY A 29 14.02 7.31 10.13
CA GLY A 29 13.80 8.41 11.06
C GLY A 29 14.15 8.09 12.51
N PRO A 30 14.01 9.09 13.40
CA PRO A 30 14.35 8.97 14.82
C PRO A 30 13.39 8.03 15.55
N GLU A 31 13.87 7.32 16.57
CA GLU A 31 13.08 6.32 17.30
C GLU A 31 11.92 6.91 18.12
N ASP A 32 12.11 8.15 18.60
CA ASP A 32 11.15 8.98 19.34
C ASP A 32 10.33 9.92 18.44
N GLY A 33 10.53 9.86 17.12
CA GLY A 33 9.75 10.64 16.16
C GLY A 33 8.28 10.19 16.09
N PRO A 34 7.37 11.09 15.67
CA PRO A 34 5.99 10.71 15.42
C PRO A 34 5.91 9.63 14.33
N LEU A 35 4.98 8.69 14.47
CA LEU A 35 4.96 7.47 13.65
C LEU A 35 4.09 7.65 12.39
N VAL A 36 4.62 7.21 11.25
CA VAL A 36 3.85 6.98 10.02
C VAL A 36 4.04 5.53 9.59
N VAL A 37 2.94 4.82 9.31
CA VAL A 37 2.95 3.47 8.75
C VAL A 37 2.52 3.51 7.30
N LEU A 38 3.32 2.92 6.41
CA LEU A 38 3.17 2.95 4.96
C LEU A 38 2.85 1.54 4.44
N LEU A 39 1.64 1.35 3.88
CA LEU A 39 1.10 0.08 3.42
C LEU A 39 0.98 0.08 1.88
N HIS A 40 1.66 -0.85 1.20
CA HIS A 40 1.72 -0.88 -0.27
C HIS A 40 0.45 -1.51 -0.91
N GLY A 41 0.30 -1.37 -2.24
CA GLY A 41 -0.77 -2.04 -3.01
C GLY A 41 -0.44 -3.50 -3.37
N GLY A 42 -1.43 -4.29 -3.79
CA GLY A 42 -1.26 -5.76 -3.99
C GLY A 42 -0.18 -6.17 -5.01
N GLY A 43 0.13 -5.34 -6.02
CA GLY A 43 1.23 -5.63 -6.94
C GLY A 43 2.62 -5.15 -6.48
N GLN A 44 2.70 -4.56 -5.29
CA GLN A 44 3.85 -3.79 -4.83
C GLN A 44 4.54 -4.45 -3.63
N THR A 45 5.59 -3.79 -3.15
CA THR A 45 6.32 -4.12 -1.92
C THR A 45 6.55 -2.84 -1.12
N ARG A 46 7.06 -2.95 0.11
CA ARG A 46 7.49 -1.85 0.98
C ARG A 46 8.40 -0.85 0.26
N HIS A 47 9.14 -1.32 -0.75
CA HIS A 47 10.05 -0.49 -1.52
C HIS A 47 9.35 0.59 -2.36
N SER A 48 8.06 0.44 -2.67
CA SER A 48 7.26 1.51 -3.32
C SER A 48 7.15 2.76 -2.45
N TRP A 49 7.45 2.66 -1.15
CA TRP A 49 7.44 3.75 -0.19
C TRP A 49 8.83 4.31 0.14
N ARG A 50 9.91 3.80 -0.47
CA ARG A 50 11.28 4.19 -0.09
C ARG A 50 11.52 5.70 -0.13
N ARG A 51 10.98 6.41 -1.14
CA ARG A 51 11.13 7.87 -1.23
C ARG A 51 10.32 8.59 -0.17
N ALA A 52 9.07 8.17 0.05
CA ALA A 52 8.21 8.72 1.09
C ALA A 52 8.81 8.50 2.49
N GLY A 53 9.29 7.29 2.79
CA GLY A 53 9.95 6.98 4.07
C GLY A 53 11.18 7.85 4.33
N ALA A 54 12.05 8.02 3.33
CA ALA A 54 13.23 8.88 3.46
C ALA A 54 12.86 10.38 3.57
N ALA A 55 11.81 10.83 2.88
CA ALA A 55 11.35 12.21 2.96
C ALA A 55 10.70 12.52 4.31
N LEU A 56 9.86 11.62 4.84
CA LEU A 56 9.28 11.71 6.18
C LEU A 56 10.38 11.75 7.25
N ALA A 57 11.39 10.88 7.14
CA ALA A 57 12.53 10.88 8.06
C ALA A 57 13.31 12.19 8.06
N ALA A 58 13.42 12.86 6.91
CA ALA A 58 14.04 14.18 6.83
C ALA A 58 13.23 15.27 7.56
N GLU A 59 11.93 15.07 7.76
CA GLU A 59 11.05 15.91 8.57
C GLU A 59 11.01 15.47 10.06
N GLY A 60 11.91 14.58 10.48
CA GLY A 60 11.95 14.05 11.86
C GLY A 60 10.87 13.01 12.18
N VAL A 61 10.17 12.51 11.17
CA VAL A 61 9.11 11.50 11.33
C VAL A 61 9.70 10.09 11.32
N ARG A 62 9.23 9.24 12.24
CA ARG A 62 9.53 7.81 12.24
C ARG A 62 8.64 7.12 11.21
N ALA A 63 9.20 6.69 10.08
CA ALA A 63 8.44 6.09 8.99
C ALA A 63 8.68 4.58 8.88
N LEU A 64 7.63 3.78 8.91
CA LEU A 64 7.67 2.32 8.78
C LEU A 64 6.93 1.88 7.52
N ALA A 65 7.63 1.36 6.51
CA ALA A 65 7.00 0.70 5.37
C ALA A 65 7.00 -0.82 5.55
N LEU A 66 5.84 -1.45 5.43
CA LEU A 66 5.68 -2.90 5.63
C LEU A 66 5.40 -3.62 4.32
N ASP A 67 6.00 -4.79 4.15
CA ASP A 67 5.53 -5.79 3.21
C ASP A 67 4.34 -6.53 3.83
N ALA A 68 3.20 -6.53 3.14
CA ALA A 68 2.06 -7.33 3.54
C ALA A 68 2.40 -8.83 3.52
N ARG A 69 1.67 -9.66 4.28
CA ARG A 69 1.78 -11.12 4.17
C ARG A 69 1.73 -11.56 2.70
N GLY A 70 2.57 -12.52 2.34
CA GLY A 70 2.69 -13.01 0.97
C GLY A 70 3.42 -12.08 0.00
N HIS A 71 3.80 -10.86 0.38
CA HIS A 71 4.44 -9.89 -0.52
C HIS A 71 5.87 -9.59 -0.11
N GLY A 72 6.70 -9.19 -1.08
CA GLY A 72 8.08 -8.82 -0.84
C GLY A 72 8.84 -9.89 -0.04
N ASP A 73 9.55 -9.45 0.99
CA ASP A 73 10.33 -10.35 1.86
C ASP A 73 9.49 -10.93 3.03
N SER A 74 8.21 -10.56 3.14
CA SER A 74 7.29 -11.14 4.12
C SER A 74 6.92 -12.57 3.74
N GLU A 75 6.73 -13.40 4.76
CA GLU A 75 6.42 -14.81 4.57
C GLU A 75 5.06 -15.01 3.89
N TRP A 76 5.03 -16.06 3.09
CA TRP A 76 3.82 -16.64 2.53
C TRP A 76 3.10 -17.44 3.63
N VAL A 77 1.77 -17.46 3.59
CA VAL A 77 0.96 -18.16 4.61
C VAL A 77 0.42 -19.46 4.04
N ALA A 78 0.59 -20.57 4.78
CA ALA A 78 0.32 -21.91 4.27
C ALA A 78 -1.17 -22.22 4.03
N ASP A 79 -2.05 -21.54 4.77
CA ASP A 79 -3.51 -21.61 4.59
C ASP A 79 -4.02 -20.71 3.44
N GLY A 80 -3.12 -19.93 2.84
CA GLY A 80 -3.42 -18.99 1.77
C GLY A 80 -4.30 -17.82 2.22
N ASP A 81 -4.45 -17.51 3.51
CA ASP A 81 -5.34 -16.44 3.97
C ASP A 81 -4.77 -15.03 3.72
N TYR A 82 -5.19 -14.42 2.62
CA TYR A 82 -4.86 -13.05 2.22
C TYR A 82 -6.03 -12.08 2.31
N ARG A 83 -7.04 -12.38 3.13
CA ARG A 83 -8.19 -11.47 3.31
C ARG A 83 -7.76 -10.19 4.01
N GLY A 84 -8.45 -9.09 3.71
CA GLY A 84 -8.17 -7.77 4.29
C GLY A 84 -8.19 -7.77 5.83
N VAL A 85 -9.12 -8.51 6.44
CA VAL A 85 -9.18 -8.67 7.91
C VAL A 85 -7.87 -9.21 8.48
N SER A 86 -7.30 -10.23 7.85
CA SER A 86 -6.05 -10.85 8.30
C SER A 86 -4.84 -9.94 8.08
N MET A 87 -4.87 -9.11 7.04
CA MET A 87 -3.85 -8.05 6.84
C MET A 87 -3.96 -6.94 7.89
N VAL A 88 -5.17 -6.59 8.34
CA VAL A 88 -5.36 -5.64 9.45
C VAL A 88 -4.76 -6.19 10.74
N GLU A 89 -5.08 -7.44 11.08
CA GLU A 89 -4.56 -8.11 12.28
C GLU A 89 -3.03 -8.20 12.29
N ASP A 90 -2.43 -8.39 11.12
CA ASP A 90 -0.97 -8.33 10.94
C ASP A 90 -0.40 -6.97 11.33
N VAL A 91 -0.98 -5.88 10.82
CA VAL A 91 -0.49 -4.53 11.14
C VAL A 91 -0.73 -4.19 12.61
N GLU A 92 -1.86 -4.60 13.20
CA GLU A 92 -2.13 -4.48 14.64
C GLU A 92 -1.04 -5.20 15.46
N ARG A 93 -0.64 -6.40 15.04
CA ARG A 93 0.44 -7.16 15.70
C ARG A 93 1.79 -6.47 15.58
N VAL A 94 2.10 -5.87 14.43
CA VAL A 94 3.32 -5.06 14.25
C VAL A 94 3.32 -3.85 15.18
N LEU A 95 2.19 -3.12 15.27
CA LEU A 95 2.06 -1.92 16.09
C LEU A 95 2.22 -2.19 17.60
N GLN A 96 1.98 -3.41 18.07
CA GLN A 96 2.32 -3.82 19.45
C GLN A 96 3.83 -3.82 19.73
N THR A 97 4.67 -3.92 18.70
CA THR A 97 6.13 -3.91 18.80
C THR A 97 6.74 -2.55 18.44
N VAL A 98 5.96 -1.67 17.81
CA VAL A 98 6.35 -0.33 17.37
C VAL A 98 5.38 0.67 17.99
N PRO A 99 5.63 1.09 19.25
CA PRO A 99 4.68 1.94 19.98
C PRO A 99 4.59 3.32 19.33
N GLY A 100 3.37 3.85 19.28
CA GLY A 100 3.06 5.17 18.74
C GLY A 100 1.59 5.26 18.35
N ARG A 101 1.13 6.48 18.06
CA ARG A 101 -0.18 6.75 17.48
C ARG A 101 0.02 7.12 16.00
N PRO A 102 0.05 6.15 15.07
CA PRO A 102 0.49 6.40 13.71
C PRO A 102 -0.51 7.23 12.89
N VAL A 103 0.00 8.02 11.95
CA VAL A 103 -0.75 8.26 10.71
C VAL A 103 -0.55 7.04 9.82
N VAL A 104 -1.65 6.47 9.35
CA VAL A 104 -1.63 5.33 8.42
C VAL A 104 -1.74 5.86 7.00
N VAL A 105 -0.82 5.47 6.13
CA VAL A 105 -0.86 5.78 4.70
C VAL A 105 -0.88 4.48 3.92
N GLY A 106 -1.87 4.30 3.05
CA GLY A 106 -2.05 3.05 2.33
C GLY A 106 -2.44 3.25 0.87
N ALA A 107 -1.80 2.51 -0.03
CA ALA A 107 -2.13 2.51 -1.46
C ALA A 107 -2.96 1.27 -1.84
N SER A 108 -4.04 1.45 -2.60
CA SER A 108 -4.86 0.33 -3.10
C SER A 108 -5.22 -0.65 -1.98
N MET A 109 -4.82 -1.93 -2.08
CA MET A 109 -4.93 -2.93 -1.00
C MET A 109 -4.51 -2.41 0.38
N GLY A 110 -3.36 -1.72 0.47
CA GLY A 110 -2.87 -1.13 1.71
C GLY A 110 -3.74 0.01 2.23
N GLY A 111 -4.44 0.74 1.35
CA GLY A 111 -5.39 1.78 1.73
C GLY A 111 -6.67 1.20 2.33
N LEU A 112 -7.23 0.14 1.74
CA LEU A 112 -8.38 -0.57 2.32
C LEU A 112 -8.02 -1.22 3.66
N THR A 113 -6.82 -1.79 3.76
CA THR A 113 -6.27 -2.30 5.03
C THR A 113 -6.13 -1.17 6.06
N GLY A 114 -5.58 -0.02 5.64
CA GLY A 114 -5.41 1.15 6.49
C GLY A 114 -6.73 1.75 6.99
N LEU A 115 -7.79 1.73 6.17
CA LEU A 115 -9.12 2.15 6.58
C LEU A 115 -9.68 1.32 7.72
N MET A 116 -9.69 0.00 7.54
CA MET A 116 -10.19 -0.92 8.55
C MET A 116 -9.32 -0.91 9.82
N LEU A 117 -8.00 -0.73 9.66
CA LEU A 117 -7.09 -0.54 10.80
C LEU A 117 -7.40 0.74 11.57
N ALA A 118 -7.57 1.88 10.89
CA ALA A 118 -7.86 3.15 11.53
C ALA A 118 -9.21 3.14 12.27
N ASP A 119 -10.22 2.48 11.69
CA ASP A 119 -11.52 2.24 12.35
C ASP A 119 -11.37 1.44 13.65
N ARG A 120 -10.61 0.32 13.61
CA ARG A 120 -10.36 -0.51 14.80
C ARG A 120 -9.55 0.21 15.88
N LEU A 121 -8.53 0.97 15.49
CA LEU A 121 -7.66 1.70 16.41
C LEU A 121 -8.37 2.91 17.04
N GLY A 122 -9.32 3.51 16.32
CA GLY A 122 -10.01 4.73 16.73
C GLY A 122 -9.07 5.92 16.93
N ALA A 123 -9.61 7.02 17.47
CA ALA A 123 -8.85 8.26 17.68
C ALA A 123 -7.73 8.15 18.74
N GLU A 124 -7.79 7.15 19.62
CA GLU A 124 -6.73 6.90 20.61
C GLU A 124 -5.55 6.15 20.00
N GLY A 125 -5.81 5.25 19.04
CA GLY A 125 -4.79 4.40 18.42
C GLY A 125 -4.26 4.91 17.08
N ALA A 126 -4.96 5.80 16.37
CA ALA A 126 -4.51 6.39 15.10
C ALA A 126 -4.54 7.93 15.14
N ALA A 127 -3.58 8.57 14.48
CA ALA A 127 -3.49 10.03 14.35
C ALA A 127 -4.14 10.55 13.06
N GLY A 128 -4.31 9.68 12.05
CA GLY A 128 -4.94 10.03 10.78
C GLY A 128 -4.81 8.91 9.76
N LEU A 129 -5.50 9.06 8.64
CA LEU A 129 -5.50 8.11 7.52
C LEU A 129 -5.35 8.85 6.19
N VAL A 130 -4.42 8.39 5.36
CA VAL A 130 -4.24 8.81 3.97
C VAL A 130 -4.46 7.63 3.04
N LEU A 131 -5.53 7.68 2.25
CA LEU A 131 -5.81 6.73 1.19
C LEU A 131 -5.13 7.19 -0.10
N VAL A 132 -4.34 6.31 -0.70
CA VAL A 132 -3.62 6.60 -1.95
C VAL A 132 -4.21 5.78 -3.09
N ASP A 133 -4.88 6.49 -3.98
CA ASP A 133 -5.53 6.01 -5.18
C ASP A 133 -6.45 4.81 -4.95
N ILE A 134 -7.24 4.89 -3.88
CA ILE A 134 -8.27 3.91 -3.51
C ILE A 134 -9.32 4.53 -2.60
N VAL A 135 -10.56 4.05 -2.70
CA VAL A 135 -11.69 4.37 -1.81
C VAL A 135 -12.61 3.16 -1.68
N PRO A 136 -13.42 3.04 -0.61
CA PRO A 136 -14.60 2.17 -0.61
C PRO A 136 -15.49 2.45 -1.83
N GLY A 137 -15.98 1.40 -2.48
CA GLY A 137 -16.78 1.54 -3.71
C GLY A 137 -15.99 2.02 -4.93
N PHE A 138 -14.70 1.70 -5.01
CA PHE A 138 -13.86 1.91 -6.20
C PHE A 138 -14.46 1.28 -7.47
N ASP A 139 -13.99 1.72 -8.64
CA ASP A 139 -14.49 1.25 -9.92
C ASP A 139 -14.15 -0.23 -10.16
N ASN A 140 -15.19 -1.07 -10.31
CA ASN A 140 -15.04 -2.51 -10.53
C ASN A 140 -14.24 -2.84 -11.80
N ALA A 141 -14.46 -2.09 -12.90
CA ALA A 141 -13.74 -2.34 -14.14
C ALA A 141 -12.25 -1.98 -13.99
N GLY A 142 -11.94 -0.94 -13.21
CA GLY A 142 -10.58 -0.63 -12.76
C GLY A 142 -9.94 -1.78 -11.98
N GLY A 143 -10.65 -2.27 -10.97
CA GLY A 143 -10.21 -3.42 -10.17
C GLY A 143 -9.96 -4.67 -11.01
N GLU A 144 -10.88 -5.00 -11.94
CA GLU A 144 -10.74 -6.14 -12.85
C GLU A 144 -9.49 -6.02 -13.73
N ARG A 145 -9.17 -4.82 -14.24
CA ARG A 145 -7.94 -4.58 -15.01
C ARG A 145 -6.69 -4.80 -14.17
N VAL A 146 -6.67 -4.35 -12.92
CA VAL A 146 -5.56 -4.59 -11.98
C VAL A 146 -5.36 -6.09 -11.77
N VAL A 147 -6.45 -6.83 -11.46
CA VAL A 147 -6.40 -8.29 -11.24
C VAL A 147 -5.93 -9.03 -12.49
N ALA A 148 -6.42 -8.63 -13.67
CA ALA A 148 -6.01 -9.22 -14.94
C ALA A 148 -4.50 -9.03 -15.21
N PHE A 149 -3.97 -7.83 -14.93
CA PHE A 149 -2.53 -7.57 -15.04
C PHE A 149 -1.72 -8.44 -14.07
N MET A 150 -2.12 -8.49 -12.80
CA MET A 150 -1.41 -9.30 -11.79
C MET A 150 -1.42 -10.80 -12.13
N SER A 151 -2.46 -11.27 -12.81
CA SER A 151 -2.63 -12.67 -13.21
C SER A 151 -2.02 -13.00 -14.58
N SER A 152 -1.49 -12.01 -15.32
CA SER A 152 -1.10 -12.15 -16.73
C SER A 152 0.13 -13.03 -16.99
N SER A 153 0.96 -13.26 -15.99
CA SER A 153 2.28 -13.90 -16.15
C SER A 153 2.54 -15.01 -15.11
N PRO A 154 1.71 -16.08 -15.08
CA PRO A 154 1.80 -17.13 -14.07
C PRO A 154 3.12 -17.93 -14.15
N ASP A 155 3.68 -18.06 -15.34
CA ASP A 155 4.96 -18.74 -15.59
C ASP A 155 6.18 -17.85 -15.36
N GLY A 156 5.98 -16.60 -14.91
CA GLY A 156 7.03 -15.60 -14.74
C GLY A 156 7.64 -15.13 -16.06
N PHE A 157 8.77 -14.43 -15.97
CA PHE A 157 9.47 -13.77 -17.07
C PHE A 157 10.87 -14.36 -17.24
N ALA A 158 11.35 -14.46 -18.48
CA ALA A 158 12.72 -14.86 -18.79
C ALA A 158 13.74 -13.78 -18.41
N SER A 159 13.34 -12.50 -18.36
CA SER A 159 14.22 -11.39 -17.99
C SER A 159 13.46 -10.24 -17.31
N LEU A 160 14.21 -9.33 -16.68
CA LEU A 160 13.65 -8.09 -16.15
C LEU A 160 13.09 -7.19 -17.26
N GLU A 161 13.65 -7.24 -18.47
CA GLU A 161 13.16 -6.42 -19.60
C GLU A 161 11.80 -6.90 -20.10
N GLU A 162 11.56 -8.22 -20.13
CA GLU A 162 10.25 -8.78 -20.45
C GLU A 162 9.19 -8.39 -19.41
N ALA A 163 9.56 -8.38 -18.13
CA ALA A 163 8.68 -7.85 -17.09
C ALA A 163 8.41 -6.34 -17.27
N ALA A 164 9.43 -5.57 -17.68
CA ALA A 164 9.27 -4.14 -17.97
C ALA A 164 8.36 -3.88 -19.19
N ASP A 165 8.42 -4.74 -20.22
CA ASP A 165 7.49 -4.72 -21.35
C ASP A 165 6.04 -4.91 -20.88
N ALA A 166 5.79 -5.91 -20.02
CA ALA A 166 4.46 -6.19 -19.48
C ALA A 166 3.92 -5.02 -18.63
N VAL A 167 4.74 -4.42 -17.77
CA VAL A 167 4.37 -3.23 -16.98
C VAL A 167 4.06 -2.04 -17.90
N SER A 168 4.89 -1.80 -18.92
CA SER A 168 4.70 -0.69 -19.87
C SER A 168 3.45 -0.86 -20.72
N ALA A 169 3.08 -2.09 -21.08
CA ALA A 169 1.85 -2.37 -21.80
C ALA A 169 0.60 -2.12 -20.93
N TYR A 170 0.70 -2.39 -19.63
CA TYR A 170 -0.38 -2.12 -18.67
C TYR A 170 -0.53 -0.62 -18.35
N LEU A 171 0.58 0.12 -18.29
CA LEU A 171 0.60 1.56 -17.99
C LEU A 171 1.06 2.37 -19.23
N PRO A 172 0.28 2.40 -20.32
CA PRO A 172 0.71 3.01 -21.58
C PRO A 172 0.94 4.53 -21.49
N HIS A 173 0.40 5.17 -20.46
CA HIS A 173 0.57 6.61 -20.20
C HIS A 173 1.80 6.93 -19.34
N GLN A 174 2.49 5.93 -18.79
CA GLN A 174 3.73 6.13 -18.04
C GLN A 174 4.95 5.91 -18.93
N GLU A 175 5.94 6.77 -18.82
CA GLU A 175 7.23 6.54 -19.49
C GLU A 175 7.87 5.26 -18.95
N ARG A 176 8.19 4.34 -19.86
CA ARG A 176 8.96 3.15 -19.49
C ARG A 176 10.32 3.57 -18.92
N PRO A 177 10.69 3.07 -17.73
CA PRO A 177 12.01 3.35 -17.15
C PRO A 177 13.15 2.94 -18.08
N LYS A 178 14.21 3.74 -18.14
CA LYS A 178 15.44 3.45 -18.92
C LYS A 178 16.17 2.17 -18.49
N SER A 179 15.82 1.61 -17.34
CA SER A 179 16.40 0.36 -16.85
C SER A 179 15.35 -0.45 -16.09
N ALA A 180 15.28 -1.74 -16.41
CA ALA A 180 14.43 -2.69 -15.70
C ALA A 180 14.98 -3.12 -14.32
N ASN A 181 16.19 -2.69 -13.92
CA ASN A 181 16.80 -3.12 -12.66
C ASN A 181 15.97 -2.78 -11.41
N GLY A 182 15.16 -1.72 -11.46
CA GLY A 182 14.24 -1.37 -10.37
C GLY A 182 13.22 -2.48 -10.07
N LEU A 183 12.87 -3.30 -11.06
CA LEU A 183 11.90 -4.39 -10.92
C LEU A 183 12.39 -5.53 -10.03
N ARG A 184 13.69 -5.63 -9.74
CA ARG A 184 14.23 -6.62 -8.77
C ARG A 184 13.63 -6.49 -7.37
N ARG A 185 13.00 -5.35 -7.06
CA ARG A 185 12.29 -5.11 -5.80
C ARG A 185 10.89 -5.71 -5.78
N ASN A 186 10.30 -5.96 -6.95
CA ASN A 186 8.97 -6.53 -7.14
C ASN A 186 9.02 -7.90 -7.81
N LEU A 187 10.23 -8.41 -8.11
CA LEU A 187 10.46 -9.70 -8.73
C LEU A 187 11.52 -10.48 -7.95
N ARG A 188 11.31 -11.78 -7.83
CA ARG A 188 12.29 -12.74 -7.32
C ARG A 188 12.69 -13.73 -8.41
N GLN A 189 13.98 -14.03 -8.50
CA GLN A 189 14.46 -15.07 -9.40
C GLN A 189 14.31 -16.43 -8.71
N ARG A 190 13.69 -17.41 -9.37
CA ARG A 190 13.60 -18.79 -8.87
C ARG A 190 14.76 -19.64 -9.43
N GLU A 191 14.89 -20.86 -8.91
CA GLU A 191 15.95 -21.81 -9.31
C GLU A 191 15.94 -22.15 -10.81
N ASN A 192 14.78 -22.05 -11.46
CA ASN A 192 14.65 -22.22 -12.91
C ASN A 192 15.18 -21.02 -13.73
N GLY A 193 15.77 -20.02 -13.07
CA GLY A 193 16.34 -18.82 -13.68
C GLY A 193 15.33 -17.76 -14.10
N ARG A 194 14.02 -18.03 -14.00
CA ARG A 194 12.95 -17.09 -14.35
C ARG A 194 12.62 -16.15 -13.19
N TRP A 195 12.14 -14.97 -13.54
CA TRP A 195 11.69 -13.92 -12.63
C TRP A 195 10.20 -14.05 -12.38
N TYR A 196 9.79 -14.08 -11.13
CA TYR A 196 8.39 -14.13 -10.74
C TYR A 196 8.07 -12.92 -9.91
N TRP A 197 6.84 -12.45 -10.01
CA TRP A 197 6.31 -11.46 -9.10
C TRP A 197 6.56 -11.82 -7.64
N HIS A 198 6.87 -10.80 -6.84
CA HIS A 198 7.21 -10.95 -5.43
C HIS A 198 5.95 -10.93 -4.55
N TRP A 199 4.92 -11.65 -4.98
CA TRP A 199 3.75 -12.00 -4.18
C TRP A 199 3.45 -13.49 -4.30
N ASP A 200 2.73 -14.06 -3.33
CA ASP A 200 2.21 -15.42 -3.41
C ASP A 200 1.13 -15.52 -4.48
N PRO A 201 1.23 -16.41 -5.49
CA PRO A 201 0.14 -16.67 -6.43
C PRO A 201 -1.21 -16.99 -5.77
N ALA A 202 -1.20 -17.57 -4.56
CA ALA A 202 -2.42 -17.82 -3.79
C ALA A 202 -3.15 -16.52 -3.40
N PHE A 203 -2.46 -15.37 -3.35
CA PHE A 203 -3.08 -14.04 -3.19
C PHE A 203 -4.14 -13.73 -4.25
N LEU A 204 -3.94 -14.22 -5.48
CA LEU A 204 -4.85 -14.01 -6.61
C LEU A 204 -5.91 -15.09 -6.72
N THR A 205 -5.84 -16.12 -5.88
CA THR A 205 -6.85 -17.17 -5.87
C THR A 205 -8.06 -16.66 -5.10
N PRO A 206 -9.27 -16.64 -5.71
CA PRO A 206 -10.47 -16.27 -4.99
C PRO A 206 -10.64 -17.18 -3.76
N HIS A 207 -10.78 -16.58 -2.58
CA HIS A 207 -11.21 -17.34 -1.40
C HIS A 207 -12.69 -17.69 -1.55
N ASP A 208 -13.00 -18.97 -1.37
CA ASP A 208 -14.38 -19.43 -1.32
C ASP A 208 -15.14 -18.68 -0.22
N GLY A 209 -16.08 -17.83 -0.64
CA GLY A 209 -16.88 -16.99 0.22
C GLY A 209 -18.05 -16.44 -0.58
N ASP A 210 -19.26 -16.76 -0.11
CA ASP A 210 -20.52 -16.28 -0.68
C ASP A 210 -20.46 -14.77 -0.99
N ILE A 211 -21.03 -14.33 -2.11
CA ILE A 211 -21.18 -12.92 -2.53
C ILE A 211 -21.61 -12.03 -1.35
N GLN A 212 -22.41 -12.57 -0.43
CA GLN A 212 -22.81 -11.91 0.80
C GLN A 212 -21.64 -11.45 1.69
N SER A 213 -20.56 -12.21 1.79
CA SER A 213 -19.38 -11.86 2.59
C SER A 213 -18.61 -10.69 1.98
N TYR A 214 -18.50 -10.62 0.65
CA TYR A 214 -17.93 -9.47 -0.03
C TYR A 214 -18.82 -8.23 0.15
N GLN A 215 -20.14 -8.36 0.00
CA GLN A 215 -21.09 -7.27 0.22
C GLN A 215 -21.02 -6.73 1.66
N ARG A 216 -20.92 -7.62 2.65
CA ARG A 216 -20.71 -7.23 4.06
C ARG A 216 -19.40 -6.45 4.22
N TYR A 217 -18.31 -6.93 3.62
CA TYR A 217 -17.02 -6.24 3.70
C TYR A 217 -17.06 -4.84 3.08
N VAL A 218 -17.75 -4.67 1.95
CA VAL A 218 -17.97 -3.35 1.35
C VAL A 218 -18.78 -2.43 2.26
N ALA A 219 -19.88 -2.94 2.83
CA ALA A 219 -20.70 -2.17 3.77
C ALA A 219 -19.92 -1.80 5.06
N ASP A 220 -19.02 -2.67 5.51
CA ASP A 220 -18.12 -2.39 6.63
C ASP A 220 -17.14 -1.25 6.31
N MET A 221 -16.57 -1.23 5.11
CA MET A 221 -15.70 -0.14 4.67
C MET A 221 -16.45 1.19 4.55
N ASP A 222 -17.68 1.18 4.03
CA ASP A 222 -18.51 2.39 3.93
C ASP A 222 -18.82 2.95 5.33
N ARG A 223 -19.15 2.07 6.29
CA ARG A 223 -19.35 2.48 7.69
C ARG A 223 -18.06 3.03 8.28
N ALA A 224 -16.96 2.31 8.15
CA ALA A 224 -15.65 2.73 8.67
C ALA A 224 -15.27 4.12 8.15
N ALA A 225 -15.42 4.38 6.84
CA ALA A 225 -15.12 5.69 6.26
C ALA A 225 -16.04 6.80 6.76
N ARG A 226 -17.34 6.52 6.93
CA ARG A 226 -18.31 7.49 7.44
C ARG A 226 -18.04 7.88 8.88
N ASP A 227 -17.77 6.89 9.72
CA ASP A 227 -17.72 7.03 11.17
C ASP A 227 -16.31 7.40 11.68
N LEU A 228 -15.30 7.41 10.79
CA LEU A 228 -13.92 7.73 11.15
C LEU A 228 -13.78 9.17 11.68
N THR A 229 -13.36 9.28 12.94
CA THR A 229 -13.22 10.58 13.63
C THR A 229 -11.83 11.20 13.55
N VAL A 230 -10.83 10.44 13.08
CA VAL A 230 -9.49 10.96 12.83
C VAL A 230 -9.43 11.70 11.48
N PRO A 231 -8.45 12.60 11.26
CA PRO A 231 -8.23 13.19 9.94
C PRO A 231 -8.15 12.13 8.84
N LEU A 232 -8.93 12.32 7.78
CA LEU A 232 -9.01 11.43 6.63
C LEU A 232 -8.68 12.22 5.36
N ALA A 233 -7.76 11.71 4.57
CA ALA A 233 -7.45 12.27 3.26
C ALA A 233 -7.41 11.20 2.17
N VAL A 234 -7.76 11.59 0.95
CA VAL A 234 -7.61 10.80 -0.27
C VAL A 234 -6.68 11.54 -1.20
N ILE A 235 -5.63 10.88 -1.68
CA ILE A 235 -4.81 11.35 -2.80
C ILE A 235 -5.16 10.47 -4.00
N ARG A 236 -5.69 11.05 -5.07
CA ARG A 236 -5.98 10.32 -6.32
C ARG A 236 -5.20 10.87 -7.49
N GLY A 237 -4.98 10.03 -8.48
CA GLY A 237 -4.61 10.49 -9.81
C GLY A 237 -5.84 10.87 -10.64
N ALA A 238 -5.79 11.98 -11.37
CA ALA A 238 -6.87 12.39 -12.28
C ALA A 238 -7.08 11.39 -13.44
N LEU A 239 -6.04 10.62 -13.79
CA LEU A 239 -6.09 9.56 -14.79
C LEU A 239 -6.38 8.18 -14.15
N SER A 240 -6.71 8.13 -12.85
CA SER A 240 -7.03 6.89 -12.17
C SER A 240 -8.35 6.32 -12.68
N ASP A 241 -8.28 5.06 -13.05
CA ASP A 241 -9.37 4.26 -13.56
C ASP A 241 -9.91 3.31 -12.48
N VAL A 242 -9.35 3.37 -11.26
CA VAL A 242 -9.80 2.73 -10.02
C VAL A 242 -10.56 3.74 -9.15
N VAL A 243 -10.04 4.97 -9.02
CA VAL A 243 -10.74 6.09 -8.38
C VAL A 243 -11.14 7.10 -9.44
N GLY A 244 -12.11 6.70 -10.26
CA GLY A 244 -12.76 7.58 -11.23
C GLY A 244 -13.68 8.61 -10.57
N GLU A 245 -14.22 9.53 -11.37
CA GLU A 245 -15.11 10.60 -10.90
C GLU A 245 -16.33 10.08 -10.13
N GLU A 246 -16.97 9.02 -10.61
CA GLU A 246 -18.15 8.45 -9.96
C GLU A 246 -17.83 7.80 -8.61
N ALA A 247 -16.72 7.05 -8.53
CA ALA A 247 -16.26 6.45 -7.29
C ALA A 247 -15.93 7.53 -6.25
N LEU A 248 -15.24 8.60 -6.67
CA LEU A 248 -14.92 9.72 -5.80
C LEU A 248 -16.17 10.48 -5.33
N ALA A 249 -17.14 10.72 -6.23
CA ALA A 249 -18.39 11.40 -5.89
C ALA A 249 -19.16 10.62 -4.82
N ARG A 250 -19.31 9.30 -5.01
CA ARG A 250 -19.93 8.40 -4.02
C ARG A 250 -19.19 8.42 -2.68
N PHE A 251 -17.86 8.36 -2.72
CA PHE A 251 -17.05 8.41 -1.51
C PHE A 251 -17.23 9.72 -0.73
N ARG A 252 -17.34 10.86 -1.43
CA ARG A 252 -17.62 12.16 -0.79
C ARG A 252 -18.99 12.24 -0.13
N GLU A 253 -19.98 11.49 -0.62
CA GLU A 253 -21.27 11.35 0.06
C GLU A 253 -21.16 10.54 1.35
N ILE A 254 -20.31 9.51 1.36
CA ILE A 254 -20.08 8.63 2.52
C ILE A 254 -19.22 9.31 3.59
N ALA A 255 -18.13 9.95 3.18
CA ALA A 255 -17.13 10.56 4.05
C ALA A 255 -16.89 12.03 3.65
N PRO A 256 -17.87 12.93 3.84
CA PRO A 256 -17.74 14.34 3.47
C PRO A 256 -16.65 15.09 4.26
N GLN A 257 -16.19 14.52 5.37
CA GLN A 257 -15.08 15.03 6.16
C GLN A 257 -13.70 14.75 5.53
N ALA A 258 -13.62 13.88 4.52
CA ALA A 258 -12.36 13.54 3.88
C ALA A 258 -11.81 14.70 3.03
N GLU A 259 -10.55 15.06 3.26
CA GLU A 259 -9.82 15.96 2.36
C GLU A 259 -9.46 15.21 1.08
N VAL A 260 -9.64 15.84 -0.09
CA VAL A 260 -9.29 15.23 -1.38
C VAL A 260 -8.21 16.05 -2.07
N VAL A 261 -7.10 15.39 -2.37
CA VAL A 261 -6.00 15.92 -3.17
C VAL A 261 -5.97 15.15 -4.49
N GLU A 262 -5.98 15.90 -5.60
CA GLU A 262 -5.92 15.32 -6.94
C GLU A 262 -4.61 15.71 -7.64
N LEU A 263 -3.99 14.73 -8.29
CA LEU A 263 -2.77 14.91 -9.06
C LEU A 263 -3.09 14.79 -10.56
N SER A 264 -2.88 15.87 -11.31
CA SER A 264 -3.30 16.02 -12.71
C SER A 264 -2.73 14.95 -13.64
N ASP A 265 -1.48 14.54 -13.43
CA ASP A 265 -0.73 13.68 -14.35
C ASP A 265 -0.46 12.28 -13.77
N ALA A 266 -1.29 11.82 -12.83
CA ALA A 266 -1.17 10.52 -12.20
C ALA A 266 -2.35 9.60 -12.55
N GLY A 267 -2.07 8.32 -12.77
CA GLY A 267 -3.07 7.24 -12.83
C GLY A 267 -2.85 6.22 -11.72
N HIS A 268 -3.54 5.07 -11.78
CA HIS A 268 -3.33 3.99 -10.81
C HIS A 268 -1.90 3.42 -10.91
N THR A 269 -1.34 3.03 -9.78
CA THR A 269 0.03 2.50 -9.72
C THR A 269 0.05 1.00 -9.85
N ALA A 270 1.17 0.45 -10.36
CA ALA A 270 1.32 -0.98 -10.60
C ALA A 270 2.58 -1.53 -9.92
N ALA A 271 2.80 -2.83 -10.11
CA ALA A 271 4.07 -3.48 -9.80
C ALA A 271 5.23 -2.76 -10.50
N GLY A 272 6.27 -2.38 -9.75
CA GLY A 272 7.40 -1.62 -10.30
C GLY A 272 7.27 -0.10 -10.21
N SER A 273 6.09 0.44 -9.93
CA SER A 273 5.93 1.87 -9.65
C SER A 273 6.56 2.21 -8.29
N ASP A 274 7.44 3.20 -8.29
CA ASP A 274 7.75 3.99 -7.09
C ASP A 274 6.55 4.91 -6.91
N ASN A 275 5.92 5.00 -5.73
CA ASN A 275 4.79 5.91 -5.47
C ASN A 275 5.26 7.39 -5.43
N TYR A 276 6.28 7.70 -6.22
CA TYR A 276 6.98 8.96 -6.30
C TYR A 276 6.04 10.11 -6.61
N THR A 277 5.13 9.92 -7.58
CA THR A 277 4.15 10.96 -7.95
C THR A 277 3.28 11.37 -6.76
N PHE A 278 3.02 10.45 -5.83
CA PHE A 278 2.23 10.69 -4.63
C PHE A 278 3.07 11.16 -3.44
N THR A 279 4.41 11.07 -3.51
CA THR A 279 5.29 11.22 -2.34
C THR A 279 5.17 12.59 -1.69
N GLN A 280 5.14 13.68 -2.45
CA GLN A 280 5.03 15.02 -1.88
C GLN A 280 3.69 15.25 -1.16
N ALA A 281 2.58 14.82 -1.76
CA ALA A 281 1.26 14.90 -1.16
C ALA A 281 1.15 14.02 0.10
N VAL A 282 1.70 12.80 0.06
CA VAL A 282 1.77 11.91 1.23
C VAL A 282 2.53 12.57 2.38
N VAL A 283 3.73 13.09 2.13
CA VAL A 283 4.55 13.74 3.17
C VAL A 283 3.82 14.93 3.76
N ALA A 284 3.26 15.81 2.91
CA ALA A 284 2.56 17.00 3.36
C ALA A 284 1.33 16.68 4.22
N LEU A 285 0.52 15.71 3.82
CA LEU A 285 -0.67 15.29 4.57
C LEU A 285 -0.29 14.59 5.87
N ALA A 286 0.62 13.62 5.81
CA ALA A 286 0.99 12.83 6.97
C ALA A 286 1.66 13.71 8.05
N THR A 287 2.60 14.58 7.68
CA THR A 287 3.24 15.49 8.64
C THR A 287 2.22 16.44 9.27
N ARG A 288 1.27 16.97 8.48
CA ARG A 288 0.21 17.86 9.02
C ARG A 288 -0.72 17.15 9.99
N MET A 289 -1.02 15.87 9.77
CA MET A 289 -1.88 15.08 10.67
C MET A 289 -1.17 14.73 12.00
N LEU A 290 0.17 14.77 12.04
CA LEU A 290 0.94 14.51 13.26
C LEU A 290 1.02 15.71 14.21
N GLY A 291 0.69 16.92 13.73
CA GLY A 291 0.71 18.17 14.50
C GLY A 291 1.91 19.04 14.16
#